data_AF-A0A2C9WRA0-F1
#
_entry.id   AF-A0A2C9WRA0-F1
#
_cell.length_a   1.000
_cell.length_b   1.000
_cell.length_c   1.000
_cell.angle_alpha   90.00
_cell.angle_beta   90.00
_cell.angle_gamma   90.00
#
_symmetry.space_group_name_H-M   'P 1'
#
loop_
_entity.id
_entity.type
_entity.pdbx_description
1 polymer ?
#
loop_
_entity_poly.entity_id
_entity_poly.type
_entity_poly.pdbx_seq_one_letter_code
_entity_poly.pdbx_strand_id
1 'polypeptide(L)'
;MKQLFICITVLCPMLVGAHAFQYQKTQGELKYYTGQTNLTGTYSRNLDPEYVDYMGDDVCFYPDKKSSSLIPRPKGDTRIAWFCFSNFETAKKTFKLPNSIKKGYCTYEGKATVTIKNYRLLIAETEGYDSSHLVSAKNITPAKAMKCESYS
;
A
#
# COMPACT_ATOMS: atom_id res chain seq x y z
N MET A 1 -58.86 -8.23 23.37
CA MET A 1 -57.70 -9.14 23.26
C MET A 1 -56.61 -8.42 22.48
N LYS A 2 -55.50 -8.03 23.12
CA LYS A 2 -54.44 -7.22 22.53
C LYS A 2 -53.18 -8.09 22.48
N GLN A 3 -52.90 -8.66 21.30
CA GLN A 3 -51.73 -9.52 21.06
C GLN A 3 -50.50 -8.62 20.90
N LEU A 4 -49.52 -8.77 21.79
CA LEU A 4 -48.25 -8.04 21.74
C LEU A 4 -47.23 -8.92 20.99
N PHE A 5 -46.91 -8.57 19.76
CA PHE A 5 -45.80 -9.18 19.04
C PHE A 5 -44.48 -8.56 19.52
N ILE A 6 -43.66 -9.36 20.21
CA ILE A 6 -42.29 -8.99 20.58
C ILE A 6 -41.39 -9.36 19.41
N CYS A 7 -41.01 -8.37 18.61
CA CYS A 7 -39.91 -8.49 17.65
C CYS A 7 -38.58 -8.47 18.40
N ILE A 8 -37.94 -9.63 18.54
CA ILE A 8 -36.57 -9.73 19.05
C ILE A 8 -35.63 -9.35 17.88
N THR A 9 -35.23 -8.08 17.84
CA THR A 9 -34.10 -7.65 17.01
C THR A 9 -32.80 -8.14 17.63
N VAL A 10 -32.27 -9.24 17.09
CA VAL A 10 -30.92 -9.71 17.38
C VAL A 10 -29.93 -8.68 16.81
N LEU A 11 -29.42 -7.79 17.66
CA LEU A 11 -28.25 -6.97 17.36
C LEU A 11 -27.04 -7.89 17.26
N CYS A 12 -26.81 -8.42 16.05
CA CYS A 12 -25.55 -9.05 15.72
C CYS A 12 -24.48 -7.95 15.77
N PRO A 13 -23.48 -8.02 16.66
CA PRO A 13 -22.37 -7.08 16.62
C PRO A 13 -21.68 -7.34 15.29
N MET A 14 -21.87 -6.44 14.32
CA MET A 14 -21.02 -6.43 13.13
C MET A 14 -19.62 -6.13 13.63
N LEU A 15 -18.85 -7.19 13.89
CA LEU A 15 -17.41 -7.12 13.86
C LEU A 15 -17.09 -6.60 12.47
N VAL A 16 -16.89 -5.29 12.37
CA VAL A 16 -16.31 -4.62 11.20
C VAL A 16 -14.87 -5.15 11.13
N GLY A 17 -14.74 -6.38 10.63
CA GLY A 17 -13.46 -6.88 10.16
C GLY A 17 -13.03 -5.91 9.09
N ALA A 18 -11.82 -5.36 9.21
CA ALA A 18 -11.19 -4.61 8.14
C ALA A 18 -11.43 -5.39 6.84
N HIS A 19 -12.25 -4.84 5.93
CA HIS A 19 -12.78 -5.61 4.81
C HIS A 19 -11.62 -6.08 3.95
N ALA A 20 -11.28 -7.38 4.08
CA ALA A 20 -10.22 -8.00 3.31
C ALA A 20 -10.47 -7.76 1.82
N PHE A 21 -9.40 -7.54 1.06
CA PHE A 21 -9.49 -7.29 -0.37
C PHE A 21 -10.24 -8.40 -1.09
N GLN A 22 -11.27 -8.03 -1.85
CA GLN A 22 -12.07 -8.93 -2.67
C GLN A 22 -11.66 -8.81 -4.13
N TYR A 23 -11.44 -9.93 -4.79
CA TYR A 23 -11.14 -9.96 -6.22
C TYR A 23 -12.33 -9.39 -7.01
N GLN A 24 -12.02 -8.51 -7.97
CA GLN A 24 -13.03 -7.89 -8.83
C GLN A 24 -12.93 -8.45 -10.26
N LYS A 25 -11.76 -8.34 -10.89
CA LYS A 25 -11.53 -8.77 -12.28
C LYS A 25 -10.05 -8.92 -12.59
N THR A 26 -9.77 -9.53 -13.73
CA THR A 26 -8.47 -9.49 -14.39
C THR A 26 -8.64 -8.75 -15.70
N GLN A 27 -7.74 -7.83 -16.02
CA GLN A 27 -7.73 -7.11 -17.28
C GLN A 27 -6.28 -6.92 -17.72
N GLY A 28 -5.92 -7.56 -18.83
CA GLY A 28 -4.51 -7.68 -19.24
C GLY A 28 -3.68 -8.33 -18.14
N GLU A 29 -2.57 -7.68 -17.81
CA GLU A 29 -1.58 -8.15 -16.82
C GLU A 29 -1.89 -7.70 -15.38
N LEU A 30 -3.10 -7.18 -15.14
CA LEU A 30 -3.50 -6.67 -13.82
C LEU A 30 -4.67 -7.45 -13.24
N LYS A 31 -4.54 -7.85 -11.97
CA LYS A 31 -5.65 -8.29 -11.12
C LYS A 31 -6.11 -7.15 -10.24
N TYR A 32 -7.41 -6.88 -10.26
CA TYR A 32 -8.03 -5.79 -9.52
C TYR A 32 -8.76 -6.35 -8.31
N TYR A 33 -8.54 -5.70 -7.16
CA TYR A 33 -9.21 -6.00 -5.92
C TYR A 33 -9.83 -4.73 -5.33
N THR A 34 -11.00 -4.86 -4.73
CA THR A 34 -11.68 -3.78 -4.00
C THR A 34 -11.69 -4.10 -2.51
N GLY A 35 -11.75 -3.07 -1.67
CA GLY A 35 -11.65 -3.22 -0.22
C GLY A 35 -10.68 -2.23 0.38
N GLN A 36 -10.53 -2.30 1.70
CA GLN A 36 -9.70 -1.39 2.46
C GLN A 36 -9.07 -2.13 3.63
N THR A 37 -7.77 -1.93 3.83
CA THR A 37 -7.03 -2.55 4.95
C THR A 37 -6.02 -1.59 5.54
N ASN A 38 -5.59 -1.90 6.77
CA ASN A 38 -4.55 -1.19 7.49
C ASN A 38 -3.26 -1.99 7.42
N LEU A 39 -2.17 -1.36 6.98
CA LEU A 39 -0.86 -1.97 6.86
C LEU A 39 0.15 -1.18 7.66
N THR A 40 1.02 -1.86 8.38
CA THR A 40 2.22 -1.26 8.96
C THR A 40 3.42 -1.65 8.10
N GLY A 41 4.36 -0.73 7.92
CA GLY A 41 5.49 -0.94 7.03
C GLY A 41 6.33 0.30 6.83
N THR A 42 7.18 0.23 5.81
CA THR A 42 8.08 1.32 5.41
C THR A 42 7.50 2.01 4.17
N TYR A 43 7.33 3.33 4.21
CA TYR A 43 7.14 4.13 3.01
C TYR A 43 8.51 4.57 2.48
N SER A 44 8.63 4.69 1.17
CA SER A 44 9.88 5.04 0.49
C SER A 44 9.60 5.92 -0.74
N ARG A 45 10.58 6.76 -1.10
CA ARG A 45 10.64 7.46 -2.39
C ARG A 45 12.08 7.50 -2.85
N ASN A 46 12.36 6.89 -4.00
CA ASN A 46 13.67 6.93 -4.64
C ASN A 46 13.76 8.16 -5.54
N LEU A 47 14.82 8.93 -5.39
CA LEU A 47 15.14 10.15 -6.13
C LEU A 47 16.52 10.08 -6.79
N ASP A 48 17.10 8.88 -6.86
CA ASP A 48 18.26 8.61 -7.70
C ASP A 48 17.89 8.87 -9.17
N PRO A 49 18.62 9.72 -9.91
CA PRO A 49 18.24 10.08 -11.27
C PRO A 49 18.08 8.88 -12.23
N GLU A 50 18.95 7.87 -12.13
CA GLU A 50 18.88 6.68 -12.98
C GLU A 50 17.62 5.85 -12.67
N TYR A 51 17.33 5.65 -11.37
CA TYR A 51 16.09 5.00 -10.96
C TYR A 51 14.86 5.77 -11.40
N VAL A 52 14.84 7.10 -11.24
CA VAL A 52 13.67 7.93 -11.60
C VAL A 52 13.42 7.91 -13.10
N ASP A 53 14.47 7.93 -13.92
CA ASP A 53 14.35 7.85 -15.38
C ASP A 53 13.76 6.50 -15.82
N TYR A 54 14.15 5.41 -15.14
CA TYR A 54 13.74 4.05 -15.48
C TYR A 54 12.38 3.64 -14.87
N MET A 55 12.20 3.79 -13.54
CA MET A 55 11.02 3.35 -12.79
C MET A 55 9.97 4.44 -12.58
N GLY A 56 10.34 5.71 -12.73
CA GLY A 56 9.50 6.85 -12.38
C GLY A 56 9.69 7.37 -10.95
N ASP A 57 9.12 8.56 -10.71
CA ASP A 57 9.08 9.21 -9.40
C ASP A 57 7.83 8.77 -8.62
N ASP A 58 7.97 7.71 -7.84
CA ASP A 58 6.88 7.10 -7.09
C ASP A 58 7.10 7.13 -5.58
N VAL A 59 5.99 7.14 -4.83
CA VAL A 59 6.01 6.85 -3.40
C VAL A 59 5.52 5.43 -3.20
N CYS A 60 6.37 4.57 -2.66
CA CYS A 60 6.10 3.15 -2.51
C CYS A 60 6.03 2.73 -1.04
N PHE A 61 5.44 1.58 -0.79
CA PHE A 61 5.22 1.03 0.54
C PHE A 61 5.57 -0.45 0.58
N TYR A 62 6.31 -0.81 1.63
CA TYR A 62 6.79 -2.16 1.92
C TYR A 62 6.17 -2.59 3.24
N PRO A 63 5.03 -3.32 3.21
CA PRO A 63 4.39 -3.80 4.41
C PRO A 63 5.31 -4.74 5.20
N ASP A 64 5.20 -4.71 6.53
CA ASP A 64 5.86 -5.68 7.39
C ASP A 64 5.27 -7.08 7.20
N LYS A 65 5.95 -8.12 7.72
CA LYS A 65 5.54 -9.52 7.52
C LYS A 65 4.06 -9.78 7.87
N LYS A 66 3.55 -9.16 8.94
CA LYS A 66 2.15 -9.32 9.36
C LYS A 66 1.21 -8.66 8.35
N SER A 67 1.53 -7.44 7.95
CA SER A 67 0.72 -6.63 7.04
C SER A 67 0.76 -7.19 5.61
N SER A 68 1.88 -7.74 5.17
CA SER A 68 2.01 -8.40 3.86
C SER A 68 1.03 -9.56 3.69
N SER A 69 0.67 -10.26 4.77
CA SER A 69 -0.34 -11.34 4.72
C SER A 69 -1.78 -10.84 4.42
N LEU A 70 -2.02 -9.53 4.54
CA LEU A 70 -3.30 -8.90 4.23
C LEU A 70 -3.40 -8.45 2.76
N ILE A 71 -2.30 -8.49 2.02
CA ILE A 71 -2.27 -8.18 0.58
C ILE A 71 -2.67 -9.43 -0.21
N PRO A 72 -3.62 -9.32 -1.16
CA PRO A 72 -4.06 -10.48 -1.93
C PRO A 72 -2.97 -10.93 -2.89
N ARG A 73 -2.57 -12.20 -2.80
CA ARG A 73 -1.62 -12.85 -3.72
C ARG A 73 -2.17 -14.17 -4.23
N PRO A 74 -2.11 -14.44 -5.54
CA PRO A 74 -2.50 -15.73 -6.12
C PRO A 74 -1.68 -16.87 -5.55
N LYS A 75 -2.27 -18.07 -5.49
CA LYS A 75 -1.55 -19.28 -5.09
C LYS A 75 -0.31 -19.48 -5.98
N GLY A 76 0.85 -19.68 -5.35
CA GLY A 76 2.13 -19.88 -6.04
C GLY A 76 2.91 -18.60 -6.30
N ASP A 77 2.32 -17.43 -6.07
CA ASP A 77 3.04 -16.15 -6.19
C ASP A 77 3.88 -15.90 -4.92
N THR A 78 5.20 -16.09 -5.05
CA THR A 78 6.16 -16.02 -3.94
C THR A 78 6.84 -14.65 -3.79
N ARG A 79 6.57 -13.69 -4.68
CA ARG A 79 7.24 -12.37 -4.64
C ARG A 79 6.87 -11.63 -3.36
N ILE A 80 7.76 -10.82 -2.82
CA ILE A 80 7.45 -9.97 -1.65
C ILE A 80 6.34 -8.99 -2.03
N ALA A 81 5.40 -8.75 -1.11
CA ALA A 81 4.36 -7.73 -1.31
C ALA A 81 4.97 -6.34 -1.11
N TRP A 82 4.90 -5.50 -2.13
CA TRP A 82 5.19 -4.07 -2.09
C TRP A 82 4.39 -3.40 -3.21
N PHE A 83 4.13 -2.12 -3.08
CA PHE A 83 3.32 -1.39 -4.06
C PHE A 83 3.64 0.10 -4.05
N CYS A 84 3.34 0.80 -5.13
CA CYS A 84 3.41 2.26 -5.20
C CYS A 84 2.01 2.89 -5.10
N PHE A 85 1.94 4.07 -4.49
CA PHE A 85 0.68 4.76 -4.27
C PHE A 85 0.18 5.40 -5.57
N SER A 86 -1.02 5.03 -6.00
CA SER A 86 -1.62 5.56 -7.23
C SER A 86 -2.02 7.04 -7.14
N ASN A 87 -1.92 7.65 -5.96
CA ASN A 87 -2.21 9.05 -5.67
C ASN A 87 -0.96 9.76 -5.11
N PHE A 88 0.09 9.78 -5.93
CA PHE A 88 1.43 10.31 -5.63
C PHE A 88 1.43 11.60 -4.79
N GLU A 89 0.78 12.67 -5.25
CA GLU A 89 0.78 13.95 -4.54
C GLU A 89 0.20 13.87 -3.13
N THR A 90 -0.82 13.03 -2.94
CA THR A 90 -1.39 12.78 -1.61
C THR A 90 -0.39 12.03 -0.72
N ALA A 91 0.24 10.98 -1.25
CA ALA A 91 1.23 10.20 -0.50
C ALA A 91 2.46 11.05 -0.13
N LYS A 92 3.04 11.75 -1.09
CA LYS A 92 4.18 12.65 -0.91
C LYS A 92 3.93 13.71 0.15
N LYS A 93 2.76 14.38 0.10
CA LYS A 93 2.34 15.36 1.13
C LYS A 93 2.15 14.71 2.50
N THR A 94 1.52 13.53 2.54
CA THR A 94 1.24 12.80 3.79
C THR A 94 2.53 12.44 4.54
N PHE A 95 3.54 11.97 3.81
CA PHE A 95 4.83 11.56 4.38
C PHE A 95 5.87 12.68 4.45
N LYS A 96 5.50 13.91 4.05
CA LYS A 96 6.38 15.09 4.02
C LYS A 96 7.68 14.84 3.24
N LEU A 97 7.57 14.17 2.09
CA LEU A 97 8.71 13.77 1.28
C LEU A 97 9.24 14.95 0.44
N PRO A 98 10.54 15.29 0.51
CA PRO A 98 11.14 16.40 -0.25
C PRO A 98 11.15 16.18 -1.76
N ASN A 99 11.21 17.26 -2.55
CA ASN A 99 11.29 17.19 -4.02
C ASN A 99 12.68 16.80 -4.56
N SER A 100 13.71 16.89 -3.73
CA SER A 100 15.09 16.64 -4.12
C SER A 100 15.83 15.90 -3.03
N ILE A 101 16.94 15.28 -3.42
CA ILE A 101 17.82 14.56 -2.51
C ILE A 101 19.24 15.09 -2.63
N LYS A 102 19.99 15.04 -1.53
CA LYS A 102 21.39 15.48 -1.50
C LYS A 102 22.26 14.44 -2.21
N LYS A 103 23.29 14.90 -2.92
CA LYS A 103 24.33 14.03 -3.53
C LYS A 103 24.84 12.97 -2.53
N GLY A 104 24.93 11.72 -3.00
CA GLY A 104 25.33 10.57 -2.19
C GLY A 104 24.20 9.90 -1.42
N TYR A 105 22.98 10.40 -1.55
CA TYR A 105 21.74 9.82 -1.02
C TYR A 105 20.76 9.61 -2.17
N CYS A 106 20.03 8.50 -2.14
CA CYS A 106 19.19 8.07 -3.24
C CYS A 106 17.72 7.93 -2.82
N THR A 107 17.45 7.59 -1.56
CA THR A 107 16.09 7.26 -1.12
C THR A 107 15.72 8.01 0.15
N TYR A 108 14.45 8.37 0.32
CA TYR A 108 13.89 8.75 1.61
C TYR A 108 13.02 7.64 2.15
N GLU A 109 13.25 7.21 3.39
CA GLU A 109 12.49 6.14 4.03
C GLU A 109 11.95 6.54 5.40
N GLY A 110 10.77 6.03 5.74
CA GLY A 110 10.22 6.10 7.09
C GLY A 110 9.18 5.00 7.30
N LYS A 111 8.70 4.85 8.53
CA LYS A 111 7.65 3.88 8.88
C LYS A 111 6.31 4.57 9.07
N ALA A 112 5.23 3.87 8.75
CA ALA A 112 3.87 4.31 9.03
C ALA A 112 2.92 3.13 9.17
N THR A 113 1.75 3.39 9.75
CA THR A 113 0.56 2.57 9.55
C THR A 113 -0.33 3.29 8.53
N VAL A 114 -0.53 2.70 7.36
CA VAL A 114 -1.34 3.25 6.27
C VAL A 114 -2.67 2.54 6.17
N THR A 115 -3.72 3.29 5.87
CA THR A 115 -4.98 2.75 5.35
C THR A 115 -4.92 2.85 3.84
N ILE A 116 -5.08 1.74 3.14
CA ILE A 116 -5.11 1.70 1.68
C ILE A 116 -6.44 1.17 1.17
N LYS A 117 -6.88 1.65 0.00
CA LYS A 117 -8.07 1.14 -0.68
C LYS A 117 -7.76 0.78 -2.12
N ASN A 118 -8.46 -0.24 -2.60
CA ASN A 118 -8.30 -0.84 -3.93
C ASN A 118 -6.85 -1.30 -4.19
N TYR A 119 -6.69 -2.52 -4.69
CA TYR A 119 -5.36 -3.05 -4.97
C TYR A 119 -5.29 -3.52 -6.42
N ARG A 120 -4.22 -3.15 -7.11
CA ARG A 120 -3.91 -3.63 -8.45
C ARG A 120 -2.63 -4.43 -8.35
N LEU A 121 -2.73 -5.73 -8.56
CA LEU A 121 -1.59 -6.64 -8.59
C LEU A 121 -1.14 -6.81 -10.04
N LEU A 122 0.14 -6.54 -10.28
CA LEU A 122 0.80 -6.86 -11.55
C LEU A 122 1.17 -8.34 -11.54
N ILE A 123 0.57 -9.10 -12.45
CA ILE A 123 0.81 -10.55 -12.58
C ILE A 123 1.80 -10.92 -13.68
N ALA A 124 2.21 -9.96 -14.50
CA ALA A 124 3.25 -10.19 -15.48
C ALA A 124 4.65 -10.22 -14.84
N GLU A 125 5.55 -10.98 -15.47
CA GLU A 125 6.98 -10.97 -15.18
C GLU A 125 7.67 -9.87 -16.00
N THR A 126 7.13 -8.67 -15.92
CA THR A 126 7.60 -7.47 -16.63
C THR A 126 8.03 -6.40 -15.63
N GLU A 127 8.62 -5.33 -16.15
CA GLU A 127 8.89 -4.13 -15.36
C GLU A 127 7.58 -3.51 -14.87
N GLY A 128 7.54 -3.18 -13.58
CA GLY A 128 6.40 -2.54 -12.96
C GLY A 128 6.20 -2.97 -11.52
N TYR A 129 5.07 -2.56 -10.97
CA TYR A 129 4.77 -2.74 -9.56
C TYR A 129 3.27 -2.84 -9.31
N ASP A 130 2.93 -3.41 -8.15
CA ASP A 130 1.57 -3.34 -7.65
C ASP A 130 1.23 -1.89 -7.27
N SER A 131 -0.06 -1.54 -7.25
CA SER A 131 -0.48 -0.20 -6.84
C SER A 131 -1.72 -0.19 -5.98
N SER A 132 -1.79 0.82 -5.10
CA SER A 132 -2.95 1.04 -4.24
C SER A 132 -3.17 2.51 -3.93
N HIS A 133 -4.38 2.89 -3.53
CA HIS A 133 -4.71 4.26 -3.20
C HIS A 133 -4.55 4.51 -1.70
N LEU A 134 -3.74 5.50 -1.32
CA LEU A 134 -3.60 5.93 0.07
C LEU A 134 -4.89 6.62 0.54
N VAL A 135 -5.49 6.14 1.62
CA VAL A 135 -6.65 6.75 2.27
C VAL A 135 -6.22 7.62 3.44
N SER A 136 -5.37 7.09 4.31
CA SER A 136 -4.85 7.82 5.48
C SER A 136 -3.56 7.19 5.98
N ALA A 137 -2.81 7.90 6.82
CA ALA A 137 -1.65 7.36 7.51
C ALA A 137 -1.59 7.87 8.95
N LYS A 138 -1.06 7.03 9.84
CA LYS A 138 -0.81 7.33 11.25
C LYS A 138 0.52 6.71 11.69
N ASN A 139 0.99 7.07 12.88
CA ASN A 139 2.27 6.59 13.43
C ASN A 139 3.44 6.82 12.46
N ILE A 140 3.41 7.96 11.75
CA ILE A 140 4.40 8.30 10.72
C ILE A 140 5.69 8.72 11.43
N THR A 141 6.77 7.97 11.23
CA THR A 141 8.11 8.39 11.64
C THR A 141 8.67 9.36 10.60
N PRO A 142 9.48 10.37 10.97
CA PRO A 142 10.12 11.26 9.98
C PRO A 142 10.92 10.49 8.93
N ALA A 143 10.84 10.93 7.67
CA ALA A 143 11.62 10.35 6.58
C ALA A 143 13.12 10.64 6.79
N LYS A 144 13.95 9.63 6.58
CA LYS A 144 15.41 9.72 6.63
C LYS A 144 15.98 9.50 5.24
N ALA A 145 16.95 10.31 4.86
CA ALA A 145 17.70 10.09 3.63
C ALA A 145 18.63 8.88 3.81
N MET A 146 18.57 7.95 2.87
CA MET A 146 19.38 6.75 2.80
C MET A 146 20.46 6.94 1.73
N LYS A 147 21.68 6.52 2.05
CA LYS A 147 22.79 6.58 1.09
C LYS A 147 22.46 5.73 -0.13
N CYS A 148 22.94 6.15 -1.28
CA CYS A 148 22.92 5.31 -2.47
C CYS A 148 23.64 4.00 -2.17
N GLU A 149 23.04 2.87 -2.55
CA GLU A 149 23.76 1.60 -2.53
C GLU A 149 24.90 1.71 -3.55
N SER A 150 26.14 1.58 -3.09
CA SER A 150 27.25 1.35 -3.99
C SER A 150 27.11 -0.07 -4.49
N TYR A 151 26.80 -0.27 -5.78
CA TYR A 151 27.00 -1.57 -6.42
C TYR A 151 28.49 -1.91 -6.26
N SER A 152 28.81 -2.78 -5.31
CA SER A 152 30.14 -3.33 -5.07
C SER A 152 30.34 -4.59 -5.88
#